data_AF-A0A535AB89-F1
#
_entry.id   AF-A0A535AB89-F1
#
_cell.length_a   1.000
_cell.length_b   1.000
_cell.length_c   1.000
_cell.angle_alpha   90.00
_cell.angle_beta   90.00
_cell.angle_gamma   90.00
#
_symmetry.space_group_name_H-M   'P 1'
#
loop_
_entity.id
_entity.type
_entity.pdbx_description
1 polymer ?
#
loop_
_entity_poly.entity_id
_entity_poly.type
_entity_poly.pdbx_seq_one_letter_code
_entity_poly.pdbx_strand_id
1 'polypeptide(L)' 'MPRATYKRALAAGGTVVLEPANQFYGDRHGSVRDPVGNVWWIITHIEDVAPEELQKRAKALMTK' A
#
# COMPACT_ATOMS: atom_id res chain seq x y z
N MET A 1 1.73 -7.97 -3.27
CA MET A 1 0.41 -7.96 -2.61
C MET A 1 -0.10 -9.37 -2.52
N PRO A 2 -0.36 -9.94 -1.34
CA PRO A 2 -1.40 -10.93 -1.28
C PRO A 2 -2.70 -10.19 -1.59
N ARG A 3 -3.00 -9.99 -2.89
CA ARG A 3 -4.32 -9.54 -3.36
C ARG A 3 -5.40 -10.40 -2.69
N ALA A 4 -5.06 -11.65 -2.40
CA ALA A 4 -5.80 -12.56 -1.55
C ALA A 4 -6.10 -12.01 -0.15
N THR A 5 -5.16 -11.45 0.61
CA THR A 5 -5.43 -10.94 1.97
C THR A 5 -6.30 -9.69 1.93
N TYR A 6 -6.03 -8.74 1.03
CA TYR A 6 -6.86 -7.56 0.88
C TYR A 6 -8.30 -7.90 0.47
N LYS A 7 -8.46 -8.77 -0.54
CA LYS A 7 -9.79 -9.25 -0.97
C LYS A 7 -10.50 -10.05 0.13
N ARG A 8 -9.77 -10.87 0.89
CA ARG A 8 -10.34 -11.60 2.04
C ARG A 8 -10.82 -10.63 3.13
N ALA A 9 -10.07 -9.57 3.42
CA ALA A 9 -10.49 -8.56 4.38
C ALA A 9 -11.78 -7.87 3.95
N LEU A 10 -11.92 -7.52 2.66
CA LEU A 10 -13.18 -6.98 2.13
C LEU A 10 -14.33 -8.00 2.19
N ALA A 11 -14.08 -9.26 1.82
CA ALA A 11 -15.09 -10.32 1.89
C ALA A 11 -15.54 -10.61 3.33
N ALA A 12 -14.69 -10.35 4.33
CA ALA A 12 -15.02 -10.48 5.74
C ALA A 12 -15.79 -9.27 6.32
N GLY A 13 -16.25 -8.34 5.47
CA GLY A 13 -16.98 -7.14 5.89
C GLY A 13 -16.08 -5.92 6.12
N GLY A 14 -14.80 -6.00 5.75
CA GLY A 14 -13.90 -4.85 5.77
C GLY A 14 -14.26 -3.82 4.69
N THR A 15 -13.99 -2.55 4.97
CA THR A 15 -14.19 -1.42 4.06
C THR A 15 -12.85 -0.86 3.61
N VAL A 16 -12.78 -0.40 2.35
CA VAL A 16 -11.57 0.18 1.78
C VAL A 16 -11.26 1.51 2.47
N VAL A 17 -10.07 1.63 3.06
CA VAL A 17 -9.54 2.92 3.55
C VAL A 17 -8.54 3.48 2.56
N LEU A 18 -7.63 2.64 2.06
CA LEU A 18 -6.66 2.97 1.03
C LEU A 18 -6.56 1.81 0.04
N GLU A 19 -6.72 2.11 -1.25
CA GLU A 19 -6.51 1.11 -2.28
C GLU A 19 -5.03 0.72 -2.39
N PRO A 20 -4.73 -0.59 -2.52
CA PRO A 20 -3.43 -1.13 -2.85
C PRO A 20 -2.69 -0.41 -3.97
N ALA A 21 -1.71 0.42 -3.65
CA ALA A 21 -0.90 1.17 -4.62
C ALA A 21 0.60 0.89 -4.47
N ASN A 22 1.32 0.92 -5.60
CA ASN A 22 2.79 0.88 -5.60
C ASN A 22 3.31 2.22 -5.12
N GLN A 23 4.23 2.18 -4.18
CA GLN A 23 4.90 3.34 -3.63
C GLN A 23 6.28 3.51 -4.26
N PHE A 24 6.70 4.75 -4.40
CA PHE A 24 7.95 5.10 -5.07
C PHE A 24 9.20 4.53 -4.38
N TYR A 25 9.07 4.23 -3.09
CA TYR A 25 10.10 3.65 -2.23
C TYR A 25 10.13 2.12 -2.23
N GLY A 26 9.46 1.46 -3.19
CA GLY A 26 9.63 0.02 -3.41
C GLY A 26 8.67 -0.87 -2.63
N ASP A 27 7.73 -0.28 -1.89
CA ASP A 27 6.66 -1.04 -1.24
C ASP A 27 5.36 -0.96 -2.03
N ARG A 28 4.49 -1.93 -1.81
CA ARG A 28 3.08 -1.81 -2.17
C ARG A 28 2.23 -2.04 -0.94
N HIS A 29 1.41 -1.06 -0.60
CA HIS A 29 0.53 -1.11 0.56
C HIS A 29 -0.89 -0.65 0.24
N GLY A 30 -1.81 -1.07 1.09
CA GLY A 30 -3.19 -0.62 1.15
C GLY A 30 -3.72 -0.86 2.56
N SER A 31 -4.91 -0.34 2.85
CA SER A 31 -5.52 -0.49 4.16
C SER A 31 -7.02 -0.73 4.08
N VAL A 32 -7.50 -1.50 5.05
CA VAL A 32 -8.90 -1.90 5.21
C VAL A 32 -9.31 -1.60 6.64
N ARG A 33 -10.53 -1.07 6.82
CA ARG A 33 -11.15 -0.90 8.14
C ARG A 33 -12.10 -2.06 8.40
N ASP A 34 -11.95 -2.73 9.54
CA ASP A 34 -12.86 -3.80 9.94
C ASP A 34 -14.20 -3.25 10.51
N PRO A 35 -15.23 -4.10 10.69
CA PRO A 35 -16.54 -3.65 11.18
C PRO A 35 -16.53 -3.05 12.58
N VAL A 36 -15.50 -3.32 13.39
CA VAL A 36 -15.38 -2.78 14.77
C VAL A 36 -14.50 -1.53 14.82
N GLY A 37 -13.99 -1.07 13.67
CA GLY A 37 -13.31 0.21 13.50
C GLY A 37 -11.79 0.15 13.44
N ASN A 38 -11.15 -1.01 13.55
CA ASN A 38 -9.69 -1.10 13.44
C ASN A 38 -9.24 -0.91 11.99
N VAL A 39 -8.10 -0.25 11.80
CA VAL A 39 -7.48 -0.06 10.49
C VAL A 39 -6.30 -1.00 10.36
N TRP A 40 -6.40 -1.92 9.40
CA TRP A 40 -5.40 -2.92 9.10
C TRP A 40 -4.58 -2.50 7.88
N TRP A 41 -3.27 -2.42 8.03
CA TRP A 41 -2.34 -2.13 6.94
C TRP A 41 -1.79 -3.43 6.37
N ILE A 42 -1.88 -3.57 5.05
CA ILE A 42 -1.39 -4.75 4.33
C ILE A 42 -0.28 -4.26 3.41
N ILE A 43 0.96 -4.57 3.78
CA ILE A 43 2.17 -4.11 3.10
C ILE A 43 2.89 -5.32 2.52
N THR A 44 3.44 -5.16 1.32
CA THR A 44 4.37 -6.11 0.72
C THR A 44 5.51 -5.33 0.12
N HIS A 45 6.72 -5.67 0.56
CA HIS A 45 7.93 -5.16 -0.07
C HIS A 45 8.05 -5.72 -1.49
N ILE A 46 8.26 -4.86 -2.49
CA ILE A 46 8.45 -5.25 -3.90
C ILE A 46 9.93 -5.27 -4.25
N GLU A 47 10.63 -4.18 -3.94
CA GLU A 47 12.03 -4.00 -4.30
C GLU A 47 12.75 -3.06 -3.32
N ASP A 48 14.03 -3.30 -3.11
CA ASP A 48 14.92 -2.37 -2.43
C ASP A 48 15.34 -1.27 -3.42
N VAL A 49 14.92 -0.04 -3.15
CA VAL A 49 15.25 1.11 -4.00
C VAL A 49 16.50 1.80 -3.44
N ALA A 50 17.54 1.91 -4.26
CA ALA A 50 18.75 2.64 -3.89
C ALA A 50 18.44 4.12 -3.54
N PRO A 51 19.15 4.75 -2.58
CA PRO A 51 18.84 6.10 -2.11
C PRO A 51 18.79 7.15 -3.23
N GLU A 52 19.67 7.05 -4.22
CA GLU A 52 19.76 7.95 -5.37
C GLU A 52 18.52 7.88 -6.27
N GLU A 53 18.01 6.66 -6.47
CA GLU A 53 16.82 6.40 -7.26
C GLU A 53 15.55 6.81 -6.51
N LEU A 54 15.51 6.62 -5.20
CA LEU A 54 14.42 7.06 -4.35
C LEU A 54 14.27 8.59 -4.38
N GLN A 55 15.37 9.33 -4.37
CA GLN A 55 15.37 10.79 -4.54
C GLN A 55 14.83 11.21 -5.92
N LYS A 56 15.22 10.52 -6.99
CA LYS A 56 14.71 10.79 -8.34
C LYS A 56 13.20 10.57 -8.43
N ARG A 57 12.72 9.42 -7.93
CA ARG A 57 11.29 9.07 -7.93
C ARG A 57 10.45 10.02 -7.06
N ALA A 58 10.97 10.43 -5.90
CA ALA A 58 10.31 11.40 -5.02
C ALA A 58 10.19 12.79 -5.67
N LYS A 59 11.25 13.28 -6.32
CA LYS A 59 11.21 14.55 -7.07
C LYS A 59 10.20 14.50 -8.21
N ALA A 60 10.12 13.40 -8.95
CA ALA A 60 9.15 13.24 -10.02
C ALA A 60 7.69 13.29 -9.53
N LEU A 61 7.42 12.83 -8.30
CA LEU A 61 6.09 12.92 -7.66
C LEU A 61 5.74 14.31 -7.15
N MET A 62 6.72 15.11 -6.72
CA MET A 62 6.50 16.47 -6.21
C MET A 62 6.35 17.53 -7.30
N THR A 63 6.83 17.24 -8.52
CA THR A 63 6.82 18.21 -9.64
C THR A 63 5.58 18.06 -10.54
N LYS A 64 4.62 17.22 -10.15
CA LYS A 64 3.35 16.99 -10.85
C LYS A 64 2.21 17.50 -9.98
#